data_AF-A0A7K2U284-F1
#
_entry.id   AF-A0A7K2U284-F1
#
_cell.length_a   1.000
_cell.length_b   1.000
_cell.length_c   1.000
_cell.angle_alpha   90.00
_cell.angle_beta   90.00
_cell.angle_gamma   90.00
#
_symmetry.space_group_name_H-M   'P 1'
#
loop_
_entity.id
_entity.type
_entity.pdbx_description
1 polymer ?
#
loop_
_entity_poly.entity_id
_entity_poly.type
_entity_poly.pdbx_seq_one_letter_code
_entity_poly.pdbx_strand_id
1 'polypeptide(L)'
;MSPDDMDHSWLPDHQLHVVATLAHVDHTIDRVLRLTHDYTERGPITFAEVVTGDRVDVVVKAIAPLPEVVTRLVADALTQLRAALEHTLYAEVEANLGRYLTEEEARGVELPAVTDAGALTKWFRDGRRRRLPPLLVGTPLAQRIERLQPFQRRDFNEHPLRLLAAHTNLAKHRTPAVAATRLGAVYPDNPQSNLHVALPFKPRPQPGDGLPLRQGDVLASAPHGARIPFSVVPTVSLQRPHTGVWVIAAHELELLEQWVRTVAIPIIVTGSYEVSPLPPQLDISVGRADLRAELATAGRTPAVVRARARMSAVVARAGLVEVLAPSPDGSEAETLRTWLDSLDDEAVVERAVRLGGVRDRPHELIEVCRALIAEALSHKKKASEISLTDGGKGQ
;
A
#
# COMPACT_ATOMS: atom_id res chain seq x y z
N MET A 1 -9.69 21.89 -8.21
CA MET A 1 -10.92 21.76 -7.38
C MET A 1 -10.53 22.03 -5.96
N SER A 2 -11.30 22.87 -5.25
CA SER A 2 -11.13 23.00 -3.80
C SER A 2 -11.42 21.63 -3.15
N PRO A 3 -10.73 21.23 -2.08
CA PRO A 3 -10.99 19.97 -1.39
C PRO A 3 -12.46 19.82 -0.93
N ASP A 4 -13.21 20.90 -0.79
CA ASP A 4 -14.56 20.87 -0.21
C ASP A 4 -15.70 20.52 -1.17
N ASP A 5 -15.44 20.33 -2.47
CA ASP A 5 -16.49 20.12 -3.47
C ASP A 5 -16.33 18.80 -4.23
N MET A 6 -16.33 17.69 -3.48
CA MET A 6 -16.36 16.35 -4.04
C MET A 6 -17.80 15.95 -4.35
N ASP A 7 -18.19 16.08 -5.62
CA ASP A 7 -19.52 15.68 -6.07
C ASP A 7 -19.57 14.16 -6.34
N HIS A 8 -20.34 13.43 -5.53
CA HIS A 8 -20.62 11.99 -5.69
C HIS A 8 -22.01 11.72 -6.28
N SER A 9 -22.69 12.72 -6.85
CA SER A 9 -24.00 12.57 -7.51
C SER A 9 -23.96 11.60 -8.71
N TRP A 10 -22.78 11.41 -9.30
CA TRP A 10 -22.57 10.46 -10.40
C TRP A 10 -22.77 8.98 -10.00
N LEU A 11 -22.65 8.65 -8.71
CA LEU A 11 -22.85 7.29 -8.20
C LEU A 11 -24.34 7.09 -7.86
N PRO A 12 -25.09 6.25 -8.59
CA PRO A 12 -26.51 6.02 -8.33
C PRO A 12 -26.75 5.14 -7.10
N ASP A 13 -27.95 5.16 -6.54
CA ASP A 13 -28.27 4.45 -5.28
C ASP A 13 -28.05 2.93 -5.37
N HIS A 14 -28.35 2.30 -6.51
CA HIS A 14 -28.10 0.86 -6.70
C HIS A 14 -26.61 0.50 -6.67
N GLN A 15 -25.70 1.48 -6.78
CA GLN A 15 -24.26 1.29 -6.72
C GLN A 15 -23.64 1.64 -5.35
N LEU A 16 -24.42 2.16 -4.39
CA LEU A 16 -23.89 2.56 -3.09
C LEU A 16 -23.18 1.41 -2.35
N HIS A 17 -23.57 0.17 -2.60
CA HIS A 17 -22.94 -1.04 -2.05
C HIS A 17 -21.44 -1.16 -2.35
N VAL A 18 -20.95 -0.61 -3.48
CA VAL A 18 -19.53 -0.73 -3.85
C VAL A 18 -18.62 0.05 -2.90
N VAL A 19 -19.14 1.13 -2.30
CA VAL A 19 -18.39 1.97 -1.35
C VAL A 19 -17.96 1.14 -0.14
N ALA A 20 -18.87 0.35 0.43
CA ALA A 20 -18.56 -0.51 1.56
C ALA A 20 -17.52 -1.58 1.19
N THR A 21 -17.58 -2.10 -0.05
CA THR A 21 -16.60 -3.08 -0.55
C THR A 21 -15.21 -2.45 -0.68
N LEU A 22 -15.10 -1.24 -1.23
CA LEU A 22 -13.83 -0.52 -1.34
C LEU A 22 -13.24 -0.16 0.02
N ALA A 23 -14.08 0.26 0.97
CA ALA A 23 -13.64 0.52 2.33
C ALA A 23 -13.14 -0.75 3.04
N HIS A 24 -13.78 -1.90 2.81
CA HIS A 24 -13.29 -3.18 3.29
C HIS A 24 -11.91 -3.53 2.69
N VAL A 25 -11.72 -3.28 1.39
CA VAL A 25 -10.41 -3.45 0.73
C VAL A 25 -9.37 -2.54 1.37
N ASP A 26 -9.67 -1.25 1.56
CA ASP A 26 -8.75 -0.28 2.15
C ASP A 26 -8.32 -0.69 3.57
N HIS A 27 -9.27 -1.11 4.42
CA HIS A 27 -8.97 -1.66 5.75
C HIS A 27 -8.10 -2.93 5.68
N THR A 28 -8.36 -3.81 4.72
CA THR A 28 -7.58 -5.04 4.52
C THR A 28 -6.15 -4.71 4.09
N ILE A 29 -5.96 -3.75 3.19
CA ILE A 29 -4.65 -3.26 2.76
C ILE A 29 -3.91 -2.61 3.94
N ASP A 30 -4.55 -1.76 4.74
CA ASP A 30 -3.93 -1.16 5.94
C ASP A 30 -3.39 -2.25 6.89
N ARG A 31 -4.18 -3.31 7.10
CA ARG A 31 -3.79 -4.45 7.94
C ARG A 31 -2.60 -5.22 7.36
N VAL A 32 -2.58 -5.49 6.04
CA VAL A 32 -1.44 -6.12 5.36
C VAL A 32 -0.16 -5.30 5.59
N LEU A 33 -0.25 -3.98 5.44
CA LEU A 33 0.90 -3.08 5.53
C LEU A 33 1.42 -2.95 6.96
N ARG A 34 0.54 -2.95 7.98
CA ARG A 34 0.95 -3.01 9.39
C ARG A 34 1.69 -4.32 9.69
N LEU A 35 1.13 -5.46 9.33
CA LEU A 35 1.77 -6.76 9.55
C LEU A 35 3.11 -6.88 8.82
N THR A 36 3.20 -6.33 7.61
CA THR A 36 4.45 -6.25 6.86
C THR A 36 5.47 -5.36 7.56
N HIS A 37 5.03 -4.22 8.09
CA HIS A 37 5.89 -3.31 8.85
C HIS A 37 6.43 -3.98 10.11
N ASP A 38 5.56 -4.52 10.96
CA ASP A 38 5.93 -5.22 12.19
C ASP A 38 6.92 -6.37 11.92
N TYR A 39 6.74 -7.07 10.80
CA TYR A 39 7.65 -8.11 10.34
C TYR A 39 9.02 -7.54 9.95
N THR A 40 9.06 -6.45 9.18
CA THR A 40 10.32 -5.81 8.74
C THR A 40 11.07 -5.14 9.89
N GLU A 41 10.35 -4.56 10.85
CA GLU A 41 10.92 -3.88 12.03
C GLU A 41 11.70 -4.85 12.92
N ARG A 42 11.26 -6.11 13.01
CA ARG A 42 11.95 -7.18 13.76
C ARG A 42 13.28 -7.61 13.14
N GLY A 43 13.69 -7.05 12.01
CA GLY A 43 14.92 -7.42 11.32
C GLY A 43 14.85 -8.84 10.74
N PRO A 44 14.06 -9.08 9.69
CA PRO A 44 13.81 -10.43 9.17
C PRO A 44 15.02 -11.08 8.50
N ILE A 45 16.11 -10.35 8.31
CA ILE A 45 17.32 -10.85 7.66
C ILE A 45 18.44 -10.86 8.69
N THR A 46 19.03 -12.03 8.92
CA THR A 46 20.26 -12.16 9.70
C THR A 46 21.43 -12.17 8.75
N PHE A 47 22.47 -11.40 9.07
CA PHE A 47 23.69 -11.32 8.27
C PHE A 47 24.84 -12.13 8.92
N ALA A 48 25.83 -12.48 8.11
CA ALA A 48 27.14 -12.93 8.56
C ALA A 48 28.22 -12.20 7.75
N GLU A 49 29.37 -12.01 8.37
CA GLU A 49 30.57 -11.53 7.68
C GLU A 49 31.41 -12.73 7.26
N VAL A 50 31.81 -12.76 5.99
CA VAL A 50 32.68 -13.79 5.41
C VAL A 50 33.90 -13.11 4.83
N VAL A 51 35.09 -13.50 5.28
CA VAL A 51 36.35 -12.98 4.76
C VAL A 51 36.71 -13.74 3.48
N THR A 52 36.82 -13.01 2.37
CA THR A 52 37.20 -13.54 1.06
C THR A 52 38.43 -12.78 0.56
N GLY A 53 39.62 -13.30 0.84
CA GLY A 53 40.88 -12.65 0.47
C GLY A 53 41.09 -11.34 1.24
N ASP A 54 41.21 -10.22 0.53
CA ASP A 54 41.37 -8.88 1.10
C ASP A 54 40.03 -8.16 1.34
N ARG A 55 38.90 -8.86 1.19
CA ARG A 55 37.55 -8.31 1.37
C ARG A 55 36.77 -9.03 2.45
N VAL A 56 35.79 -8.34 3.00
CA VAL A 56 34.75 -8.87 3.87
C VAL A 56 33.41 -8.70 3.17
N ASP A 57 32.75 -9.83 2.94
CA ASP A 57 31.42 -9.90 2.35
C ASP A 57 30.37 -10.02 3.46
N VAL A 58 29.36 -9.17 3.40
CA VAL A 58 28.14 -9.31 4.20
C VAL A 58 27.20 -10.23 3.45
N VAL A 59 27.02 -11.43 3.97
CA VAL A 59 26.16 -12.47 3.38
C VAL A 59 24.89 -12.67 4.18
N VAL A 60 23.83 -13.09 3.50
CA VAL A 60 22.57 -13.49 4.13
C VAL A 60 22.77 -14.82 4.85
N LYS A 61 22.73 -14.81 6.17
CA LYS A 61 22.83 -16.02 7.01
C LYS A 61 21.50 -16.72 7.13
N ALA A 62 20.42 -15.97 7.35
CA ALA A 62 19.08 -16.51 7.52
C ALA A 62 18.04 -15.46 7.17
N ILE A 63 16.84 -15.92 6.80
CA ILE A 63 15.67 -15.09 6.53
C ILE A 63 14.53 -15.67 7.37
N ALA A 64 13.95 -14.83 8.22
CA ALA A 64 12.76 -15.19 8.99
C ALA A 64 11.61 -15.53 8.02
N PRO A 65 10.73 -16.48 8.38
CA PRO A 65 9.57 -16.77 7.53
C PRO A 65 8.60 -15.59 7.54
N LEU A 66 8.06 -15.25 6.37
CA LEU A 66 6.99 -14.28 6.24
C LEU A 66 5.73 -14.83 6.94
N PRO A 67 5.01 -14.05 7.76
CA PRO A 67 3.77 -14.51 8.36
C PRO A 67 2.72 -14.87 7.29
N GLU A 68 2.21 -16.10 7.37
CA GLU A 68 1.23 -16.68 6.44
C GLU A 68 -0.10 -15.90 6.35
N VAL A 69 -0.39 -15.06 7.34
CA VAL A 69 -1.55 -14.15 7.30
C VAL A 69 -1.39 -13.05 6.25
N VAL A 70 -0.16 -12.63 5.94
CA VAL A 70 0.10 -11.56 4.96
C VAL A 70 -0.33 -12.01 3.56
N THR A 71 0.07 -13.21 3.13
CA THR A 71 -0.28 -13.74 1.80
C THR A 71 -1.79 -13.95 1.63
N ARG A 72 -2.48 -14.37 2.70
CA ARG A 72 -3.95 -14.54 2.71
C ARG A 72 -4.68 -13.21 2.61
N LEU A 73 -4.31 -12.23 3.43
CA LEU A 73 -4.94 -10.91 3.39
C LEU A 73 -4.68 -10.17 2.06
N VAL A 74 -3.51 -10.38 1.43
CA VAL A 74 -3.26 -9.90 0.05
C VAL A 74 -4.24 -10.56 -0.93
N ALA A 75 -4.37 -11.88 -0.88
CA ALA A 75 -5.30 -12.60 -1.74
C ALA A 75 -6.76 -12.16 -1.52
N ASP A 76 -7.15 -11.91 -0.27
CA ASP A 76 -8.47 -11.39 0.11
C ASP A 76 -8.70 -9.99 -0.48
N ALA A 77 -7.75 -9.06 -0.29
CA ALA A 77 -7.86 -7.70 -0.86
C ALA A 77 -8.02 -7.73 -2.39
N LEU A 78 -7.22 -8.54 -3.08
CA LEU A 78 -7.30 -8.68 -4.54
C LEU A 78 -8.61 -9.33 -4.99
N THR A 79 -9.11 -10.32 -4.23
CA THR A 79 -10.40 -10.97 -4.51
C THR A 79 -11.55 -9.99 -4.30
N GLN A 80 -11.51 -9.17 -3.25
CA GLN A 80 -12.53 -8.17 -2.97
C GLN A 80 -12.52 -7.01 -3.98
N LEU A 81 -11.34 -6.59 -4.46
CA LEU A 81 -11.24 -5.65 -5.58
C LEU A 81 -11.88 -6.21 -6.86
N ARG A 82 -11.69 -7.50 -7.13
CA ARG A 82 -12.32 -8.16 -8.27
C ARG A 82 -13.84 -8.27 -8.08
N ALA A 83 -14.28 -8.62 -6.89
CA ALA A 83 -15.69 -8.68 -6.54
C ALA A 83 -16.36 -7.31 -6.65
N ALA A 84 -15.70 -6.22 -6.26
CA ALA A 84 -16.22 -4.86 -6.44
C ALA A 84 -16.58 -4.58 -7.91
N LEU A 85 -15.70 -4.94 -8.86
CA LEU A 85 -15.98 -4.78 -10.30
C LEU A 85 -17.16 -5.63 -10.77
N GLU A 86 -17.25 -6.87 -10.30
CA GLU A 86 -18.31 -7.81 -10.68
C GLU A 86 -19.66 -7.42 -10.08
N HIS A 87 -19.70 -6.98 -8.82
CA HIS A 87 -20.90 -6.47 -8.17
C HIS A 87 -21.39 -5.18 -8.83
N THR A 88 -20.47 -4.25 -9.18
CA THR A 88 -20.84 -3.05 -9.92
C THR A 88 -21.45 -3.40 -11.28
N LEU A 89 -20.82 -4.32 -12.02
CA LEU A 89 -21.36 -4.79 -13.30
C LEU A 89 -22.73 -5.46 -13.14
N TYR A 90 -22.87 -6.33 -12.14
CA TYR A 90 -24.12 -7.01 -11.81
C TYR A 90 -25.25 -6.01 -11.55
N ALA A 91 -25.00 -5.02 -10.69
CA ALA A 91 -25.98 -3.99 -10.37
C ALA A 91 -26.32 -3.09 -11.58
N GLU A 92 -25.35 -2.80 -12.46
CA GLU A 92 -25.63 -2.10 -13.72
C GLU A 92 -26.55 -2.93 -14.62
N VAL A 93 -26.33 -4.25 -14.72
CA VAL A 93 -27.20 -5.11 -15.53
C VAL A 93 -28.63 -5.11 -14.98
N GLU A 94 -28.82 -5.30 -13.68
CA GLU A 94 -30.16 -5.26 -13.06
C GLU A 94 -30.86 -3.91 -13.23
N ALA A 95 -30.14 -2.81 -13.02
CA ALA A 95 -30.68 -1.46 -13.20
C ALA A 95 -31.13 -1.21 -14.64
N ASN A 96 -30.35 -1.65 -15.65
CA ASN A 96 -30.71 -1.52 -17.05
C ASN A 96 -31.87 -2.45 -17.47
N LEU A 97 -32.08 -3.57 -16.76
CA LEU A 97 -33.20 -4.48 -17.00
C LEU A 97 -34.49 -4.04 -16.29
N GLY A 98 -34.39 -3.26 -15.21
CA GLY A 98 -35.51 -2.93 -14.33
C GLY A 98 -36.06 -4.15 -13.56
N ARG A 99 -35.24 -5.20 -13.41
CA ARG A 99 -35.59 -6.43 -12.66
C ARG A 99 -34.34 -7.13 -12.14
N TYR A 100 -34.54 -8.00 -11.15
CA TYR A 100 -33.50 -8.91 -10.69
C TYR A 100 -33.12 -9.95 -11.75
N LEU A 101 -31.86 -10.38 -11.73
CA LEU A 101 -31.38 -11.49 -12.53
C LEU A 101 -31.85 -12.83 -11.96
N THR A 102 -32.11 -13.78 -12.86
CA THR A 102 -32.26 -15.19 -12.46
C THR A 102 -30.90 -15.78 -12.08
N GLU A 103 -30.87 -16.89 -11.35
CA GLU A 103 -29.59 -17.53 -10.98
C GLU A 103 -28.73 -17.92 -12.20
N GLU A 104 -29.37 -18.33 -13.31
CA GLU A 104 -28.65 -18.68 -14.54
C GLU A 104 -28.00 -17.45 -15.18
N GLU A 105 -28.72 -16.34 -15.24
CA GLU A 105 -28.21 -15.06 -15.75
C GLU A 105 -27.11 -14.50 -14.85
N ALA A 106 -27.29 -14.55 -13.53
CA ALA A 106 -26.32 -14.10 -12.55
C ALA A 106 -24.96 -14.78 -12.72
N ARG A 107 -24.95 -16.10 -12.95
CA ARG A 107 -23.71 -16.88 -13.24
C ARG A 107 -23.03 -16.48 -14.56
N GLY A 108 -23.70 -15.73 -15.43
CA GLY A 108 -23.17 -15.22 -16.68
C GLY A 108 -22.52 -13.83 -16.57
N VAL A 109 -22.77 -13.10 -15.47
CA VAL A 109 -22.26 -11.76 -15.25
C VAL A 109 -20.92 -11.82 -14.52
N GLU A 110 -19.85 -11.76 -15.30
CA GLU A 110 -18.46 -11.74 -14.84
C GLU A 110 -17.69 -10.70 -15.67
N LEU A 111 -16.72 -9.97 -15.11
CA LEU A 111 -15.99 -8.97 -15.91
C LEU A 111 -14.85 -9.64 -16.70
N PRO A 112 -14.88 -9.76 -18.04
CA PRO A 112 -13.79 -10.41 -18.75
C PRO A 112 -12.47 -9.63 -18.58
N ALA A 113 -11.34 -10.34 -18.69
CA ALA A 113 -10.00 -9.76 -18.71
C ALA A 113 -9.22 -10.28 -19.93
N VAL A 114 -9.75 -10.00 -21.12
CA VAL A 114 -9.23 -10.60 -22.36
C VAL A 114 -8.16 -9.73 -23.03
N THR A 115 -7.27 -10.36 -23.78
CA THR A 115 -6.12 -9.69 -24.41
C THR A 115 -6.22 -9.61 -25.93
N ASP A 116 -7.38 -9.96 -26.47
CA ASP A 116 -7.74 -9.75 -27.86
C ASP A 116 -9.23 -9.44 -27.99
N ALA A 117 -9.57 -8.60 -28.98
CA ALA A 117 -10.95 -8.18 -29.23
C ALA A 117 -11.85 -9.35 -29.69
N GLY A 118 -11.26 -10.37 -30.33
CA GLY A 118 -11.98 -11.57 -30.77
C GLY A 118 -12.51 -12.38 -29.59
N ALA A 119 -11.72 -12.55 -28.54
CA ALA A 119 -12.11 -13.21 -27.30
C ALA A 119 -13.21 -12.43 -26.58
N LEU A 120 -13.16 -11.10 -26.59
CA LEU A 120 -14.25 -10.29 -26.04
C LEU A 120 -15.56 -10.51 -26.81
N THR A 121 -15.47 -10.52 -28.14
CA THR A 121 -16.62 -10.78 -29.01
C THR A 121 -17.21 -12.17 -28.74
N LYS A 122 -16.37 -13.19 -28.54
CA LYS A 122 -16.81 -14.53 -28.14
C LYS A 122 -17.48 -14.53 -26.77
N TRP A 123 -16.92 -13.78 -25.81
CA TRP A 123 -17.47 -13.64 -24.46
C TRP A 123 -18.90 -13.06 -24.50
N PHE A 124 -19.13 -11.98 -25.25
CA PHE A 124 -20.48 -11.39 -25.44
C PHE A 124 -21.48 -12.34 -26.12
N ARG A 125 -21.00 -13.22 -27.02
CA ARG A 125 -21.85 -14.16 -27.78
C ARG A 125 -22.22 -15.43 -27.01
N ASP A 126 -21.68 -15.62 -25.80
CA ASP A 126 -22.01 -16.75 -24.95
C ASP A 126 -23.53 -16.82 -24.67
N GLY A 127 -24.09 -18.04 -24.65
CA GLY A 127 -25.53 -18.25 -24.55
C GLY A 127 -26.17 -17.61 -23.31
N ARG A 128 -25.44 -17.53 -22.19
CA ARG A 128 -25.94 -16.92 -20.95
C ARG A 128 -26.04 -15.40 -21.06
N ARG A 129 -25.10 -14.77 -21.78
CA ARG A 129 -24.99 -13.31 -21.92
C ARG A 129 -25.75 -12.76 -23.11
N ARG A 130 -25.86 -13.53 -24.21
CA ARG A 130 -26.59 -13.13 -25.42
C ARG A 130 -28.07 -12.86 -25.16
N ARG A 131 -28.62 -13.40 -24.07
CA ARG A 131 -30.02 -13.19 -23.65
C ARG A 131 -30.21 -11.95 -22.77
N LEU A 132 -29.14 -11.26 -22.39
CA LEU A 132 -29.18 -10.07 -21.54
C LEU A 132 -29.02 -8.81 -22.42
N PRO A 133 -30.10 -8.06 -22.70
CA PRO A 133 -30.04 -6.86 -23.53
C PRO A 133 -28.92 -5.88 -23.17
N PRO A 134 -28.62 -5.58 -21.88
CA PRO A 134 -27.55 -4.66 -21.53
C PRO A 134 -26.15 -5.12 -21.98
N LEU A 135 -25.93 -6.42 -22.14
CA LEU A 135 -24.64 -7.00 -22.54
C LEU A 135 -24.54 -7.30 -24.05
N LEU A 136 -25.53 -6.89 -24.85
CA LEU A 136 -25.43 -7.03 -26.30
C LEU A 136 -24.33 -6.12 -26.86
N VAL A 137 -23.61 -6.61 -27.87
CA VAL A 137 -22.55 -5.84 -28.53
C VAL A 137 -23.11 -4.53 -29.06
N GLY A 138 -22.42 -3.42 -28.76
CA GLY A 138 -22.80 -2.07 -29.19
C GLY A 138 -23.65 -1.29 -28.18
N THR A 139 -24.13 -1.91 -27.11
CA THR A 139 -24.81 -1.18 -26.03
C THR A 139 -23.82 -0.31 -25.24
N PRO A 140 -24.30 0.72 -24.52
CA PRO A 140 -23.44 1.52 -23.67
C PRO A 140 -22.63 0.69 -22.67
N LEU A 141 -23.25 -0.28 -21.99
CA LEU A 141 -22.55 -1.13 -21.01
C LEU A 141 -21.52 -2.05 -21.68
N ALA A 142 -21.82 -2.62 -22.85
CA ALA A 142 -20.84 -3.43 -23.59
C ALA A 142 -19.61 -2.60 -24.00
N GLN A 143 -19.80 -1.36 -24.46
CA GLN A 143 -18.70 -0.45 -24.79
C GLN A 143 -17.86 -0.08 -23.57
N ARG A 144 -18.49 0.10 -22.40
CA ARG A 144 -17.78 0.35 -21.12
C ARG A 144 -16.92 -0.85 -20.72
N ILE A 145 -17.44 -2.07 -20.82
CA ILE A 145 -16.68 -3.30 -20.57
C ILE A 145 -15.49 -3.40 -21.54
N GLU A 146 -15.72 -3.13 -22.82
CA GLU A 146 -14.69 -3.14 -23.86
C GLU A 146 -13.53 -2.18 -23.56
N ARG A 147 -13.85 -0.95 -23.11
CA ARG A 147 -12.85 0.07 -22.75
C ARG A 147 -11.96 -0.31 -21.57
N LEU A 148 -12.42 -1.23 -20.72
CA LEU A 148 -11.64 -1.72 -19.57
C LEU A 148 -10.76 -2.92 -19.91
N GLN A 149 -10.84 -3.45 -21.13
CA GLN A 149 -10.13 -4.69 -21.46
C GLN A 149 -8.63 -4.45 -21.66
N PRO A 150 -7.79 -5.40 -21.22
CA PRO A 150 -6.33 -5.31 -21.39
C PRO A 150 -5.85 -5.02 -22.82
N PHE A 151 -6.54 -5.51 -23.85
CA PHE A 151 -6.14 -5.26 -25.25
C PHE A 151 -6.27 -3.80 -25.70
N GLN A 152 -6.93 -2.95 -24.91
CA GLN A 152 -6.98 -1.50 -25.15
C GLN A 152 -5.62 -0.82 -24.92
N ARG A 153 -4.63 -1.53 -24.35
CA ARG A 153 -3.27 -1.03 -24.13
C ARG A 153 -2.23 -1.87 -24.85
N ARG A 154 -1.14 -1.22 -25.26
CA ARG A 154 0.02 -1.87 -25.87
C ARG A 154 0.71 -2.85 -24.91
N ASP A 155 0.80 -2.47 -23.64
CA ASP A 155 1.39 -3.22 -22.54
C ASP A 155 0.33 -4.00 -21.76
N PHE A 156 -0.48 -4.81 -22.45
CA PHE A 156 -1.59 -5.55 -21.82
C PHE A 156 -1.19 -6.40 -20.60
N ASN A 157 0.08 -6.81 -20.49
CA ASN A 157 0.63 -7.55 -19.35
C ASN A 157 0.66 -6.74 -18.05
N GLU A 158 0.78 -5.42 -18.15
CA GLU A 158 0.80 -4.46 -17.05
C GLU A 158 -0.60 -3.89 -16.77
N HIS A 159 -1.60 -4.29 -17.56
CA HIS A 159 -2.96 -3.79 -17.39
C HIS A 159 -3.55 -4.23 -16.04
N PRO A 160 -4.07 -3.31 -15.19
CA PRO A 160 -4.61 -3.64 -13.87
C PRO A 160 -5.67 -4.75 -13.87
N LEU A 161 -6.61 -4.74 -14.84
CA LEU A 161 -7.60 -5.82 -14.96
C LEU A 161 -6.99 -7.20 -15.21
N ARG A 162 -5.89 -7.27 -15.98
CA ARG A 162 -5.18 -8.54 -16.24
C ARG A 162 -4.43 -8.99 -14.99
N LEU A 163 -3.73 -8.08 -14.32
CA LEU A 163 -3.03 -8.33 -13.06
C LEU A 163 -4.00 -8.88 -12.01
N LEU A 164 -5.12 -8.19 -11.81
CA LEU A 164 -6.17 -8.58 -10.89
C LEU A 164 -6.72 -9.98 -11.21
N ALA A 165 -7.08 -10.23 -12.48
CA ALA A 165 -7.57 -11.55 -12.91
C ALA A 165 -6.52 -12.66 -12.73
N ALA A 166 -5.24 -12.39 -13.01
CA ALA A 166 -4.18 -13.37 -12.84
C ALA A 166 -3.99 -13.73 -11.36
N HIS A 167 -3.97 -12.73 -10.47
CA HIS A 167 -3.85 -12.96 -9.03
C HIS A 167 -5.05 -13.71 -8.45
N THR A 168 -6.28 -13.32 -8.78
CA THR A 168 -7.48 -13.97 -8.24
C THR A 168 -7.66 -15.38 -8.79
N ASN A 169 -7.35 -15.63 -10.06
CA ASN A 169 -7.36 -16.99 -10.62
C ASN A 169 -6.32 -17.90 -9.93
N LEU A 170 -5.13 -17.37 -9.63
CA LEU A 170 -4.12 -18.13 -8.89
C LEU A 170 -4.62 -18.48 -7.48
N ALA A 171 -5.18 -17.50 -6.77
CA ALA A 171 -5.72 -17.68 -5.42
C ALA A 171 -6.88 -18.69 -5.39
N LYS A 172 -7.80 -18.61 -6.35
CA LYS A 172 -8.98 -19.47 -6.45
C LYS A 172 -8.63 -20.94 -6.75
N HIS A 173 -7.61 -21.18 -7.59
CA HIS A 173 -7.37 -22.51 -8.14
C HIS A 173 -6.10 -23.20 -7.63
N ARG A 174 -5.20 -22.49 -6.94
CA ARG A 174 -3.91 -23.04 -6.52
C ARG A 174 -3.56 -22.67 -5.09
N THR A 175 -3.11 -21.44 -4.87
CA THR A 175 -2.53 -20.99 -3.59
C THR A 175 -2.69 -19.47 -3.47
N PRO A 176 -2.78 -18.91 -2.25
CA PRO A 176 -2.66 -17.46 -2.05
C PRO A 176 -1.41 -16.89 -2.74
N ALA A 177 -1.43 -15.59 -3.04
CA ALA A 177 -0.39 -14.92 -3.79
C ALA A 177 1.02 -15.31 -3.31
N VAL A 178 1.90 -15.65 -4.27
CA VAL A 178 3.30 -16.00 -3.96
C VAL A 178 4.00 -14.73 -3.48
N ALA A 179 4.33 -14.69 -2.19
CA ALA A 179 5.03 -13.57 -1.57
C ALA A 179 6.36 -14.02 -0.96
N ALA A 180 7.33 -13.12 -0.95
CA ALA A 180 8.63 -13.37 -0.35
C ALA A 180 9.24 -12.09 0.20
N THR A 181 10.09 -12.24 1.21
CA THR A 181 11.00 -11.18 1.66
C THR A 181 12.08 -10.97 0.61
N ARG A 182 12.28 -9.70 0.26
CA ARG A 182 13.28 -9.25 -0.70
C ARG A 182 14.11 -8.12 -0.11
N LEU A 183 15.31 -7.99 -0.64
CA LEU A 183 16.10 -6.78 -0.46
C LEU A 183 15.45 -5.65 -1.27
N GLY A 184 14.94 -4.64 -0.60
CA GLY A 184 14.45 -3.42 -1.23
C GLY A 184 15.61 -2.57 -1.68
N ALA A 185 16.44 -2.13 -0.73
CA ALA A 185 17.64 -1.35 -1.01
C ALA A 185 18.74 -1.66 0.00
N VAL A 186 19.99 -1.47 -0.43
CA VAL A 186 21.16 -1.38 0.44
C VAL A 186 21.86 -0.09 0.07
N TYR A 187 22.07 0.78 1.04
CA TYR A 187 22.76 2.03 0.82
C TYR A 187 23.88 2.21 1.86
N PRO A 188 25.10 2.57 1.44
CA PRO A 188 26.10 3.02 2.39
C PRO A 188 25.64 4.34 2.99
N ASP A 189 25.85 4.52 4.29
CA ASP A 189 25.48 5.78 4.95
C ASP A 189 26.38 6.93 4.47
N ASN A 190 27.59 6.59 4.00
CA ASN A 190 28.46 7.46 3.22
C ASN A 190 28.57 6.98 1.76
N PRO A 191 27.97 7.70 0.79
CA PRO A 191 28.03 7.36 -0.64
C PRO A 191 29.45 7.30 -1.24
N GLN A 192 30.43 7.94 -0.60
CA GLN A 192 31.83 7.94 -1.04
C GLN A 192 32.66 6.80 -0.43
N SER A 193 32.02 5.89 0.31
CA SER A 193 32.72 4.75 0.92
C SER A 193 33.12 3.70 -0.11
N ASN A 194 34.13 2.89 0.22
CA ASN A 194 34.59 1.77 -0.60
C ASN A 194 33.66 0.52 -0.51
N LEU A 195 32.38 0.71 -0.16
CA LEU A 195 31.39 -0.36 -0.08
C LEU A 195 30.85 -0.67 -1.47
N HIS A 196 30.99 -1.93 -1.90
CA HIS A 196 30.35 -2.41 -3.11
C HIS A 196 29.04 -3.11 -2.75
N VAL A 197 27.91 -2.68 -3.32
CA VAL A 197 26.58 -3.27 -3.09
C VAL A 197 26.21 -4.17 -4.27
N ALA A 198 25.83 -5.42 -4.00
CA ALA A 198 25.57 -6.43 -5.03
C ALA A 198 24.19 -6.31 -5.70
N LEU A 199 23.20 -5.74 -5.01
CA LEU A 199 21.80 -5.69 -5.45
C LEU A 199 21.24 -4.27 -5.32
N PRO A 200 21.52 -3.37 -6.28
CA PRO A 200 20.93 -2.03 -6.28
C PRO A 200 19.41 -2.09 -6.53
N PHE A 201 18.65 -1.22 -5.86
CA PHE A 201 17.22 -1.09 -6.12
C PHE A 201 16.98 -0.71 -7.60
N LYS A 202 16.12 -1.48 -8.29
CA LYS A 202 15.68 -1.18 -9.65
C LYS A 202 14.24 -0.66 -9.62
N PRO A 203 13.98 0.61 -10.00
CA PRO A 203 12.63 1.19 -9.98
C PRO A 203 11.63 0.49 -10.91
N ARG A 204 12.11 -0.22 -11.93
CA ARG A 204 11.29 -0.96 -12.91
C ARG A 204 11.87 -2.37 -13.10
N PRO A 205 11.50 -3.34 -12.26
CA PRO A 205 12.02 -4.69 -12.37
C PRO A 205 11.53 -5.36 -13.66
N GLN A 206 12.45 -6.01 -14.38
CA GLN A 206 12.17 -6.90 -15.50
C GLN A 206 11.96 -8.35 -15.01
N PRO A 207 11.47 -9.27 -15.86
CA PRO A 207 11.48 -10.70 -15.54
C PRO A 207 12.90 -11.14 -15.15
N GLY A 208 13.04 -11.74 -13.96
CA GLY A 208 14.33 -12.12 -13.38
C GLY A 208 14.97 -11.06 -12.45
N ASP A 209 14.47 -9.82 -12.45
CA ASP A 209 14.87 -8.80 -11.47
C ASP A 209 14.23 -9.02 -10.11
N GLY A 210 14.96 -8.50 -9.10
CA GLY A 210 15.09 -9.05 -7.76
C GLY A 210 14.23 -10.27 -7.44
N LEU A 211 14.93 -11.39 -7.52
CA LEU A 211 14.48 -12.64 -6.98
C LEU A 211 14.32 -12.52 -5.45
N PRO A 212 13.54 -13.42 -4.84
CA PRO A 212 13.55 -13.63 -3.39
C PRO A 212 14.97 -13.77 -2.88
N LEU A 213 15.25 -13.16 -1.73
CA LEU A 213 16.54 -13.28 -1.10
C LEU A 213 16.78 -14.75 -0.70
N ARG A 214 18.02 -15.23 -0.83
CA ARG A 214 18.42 -16.58 -0.46
C ARG A 214 19.54 -16.55 0.56
N GLN A 215 19.61 -17.60 1.38
CA GLN A 215 20.76 -17.83 2.23
C GLN A 215 22.03 -17.97 1.37
N GLY A 216 23.08 -17.27 1.77
CA GLY A 216 24.36 -17.20 1.06
C GLY A 216 24.46 -16.04 0.06
N ASP A 217 23.38 -15.31 -0.22
CA ASP A 217 23.46 -14.13 -1.10
C ASP A 217 24.40 -13.08 -0.48
N VAL A 218 25.35 -12.57 -1.26
CA VAL A 218 26.21 -11.45 -0.88
C VAL A 218 25.43 -10.15 -1.08
N LEU A 219 25.36 -9.31 -0.05
CA LEU A 219 24.65 -8.03 -0.11
C LEU A 219 25.59 -6.86 -0.36
N ALA A 220 26.70 -6.85 0.37
CA ALA A 220 27.70 -5.81 0.31
C ALA A 220 29.09 -6.40 0.54
N SER A 221 30.11 -5.73 0.04
CA SER A 221 31.51 -6.15 0.17
C SER A 221 32.40 -4.93 0.43
N ALA A 222 33.26 -5.01 1.44
CA ALA A 222 34.17 -3.94 1.84
C ALA A 222 35.62 -4.46 1.99
N PRO A 223 36.65 -3.60 1.92
CA PRO A 223 38.01 -3.99 2.25
C PRO A 223 38.13 -4.54 3.68
N HIS A 224 38.98 -5.54 3.87
CA HIS A 224 39.23 -6.13 5.18
C HIS A 224 39.78 -5.08 6.16
N GLY A 225 39.23 -5.07 7.38
CA GLY A 225 39.56 -4.08 8.41
C GLY A 225 38.82 -2.74 8.28
N ALA A 226 38.09 -2.48 7.19
CA ALA A 226 37.26 -1.29 7.06
C ALA A 226 35.98 -1.42 7.89
N ARG A 227 35.58 -0.34 8.57
CA ARG A 227 34.27 -0.21 9.23
C ARG A 227 33.43 0.80 8.47
N ILE A 228 32.52 0.29 7.64
CA ILE A 228 31.66 1.13 6.79
C ILE A 228 30.22 0.89 7.21
N PRO A 229 29.53 1.89 7.82
CA PRO A 229 28.13 1.75 8.16
C PRO A 229 27.27 1.81 6.89
N PHE A 230 26.24 0.98 6.87
CA PHE A 230 25.28 0.91 5.76
C PHE A 230 23.95 0.38 6.29
N SER A 231 22.90 0.71 5.54
CA SER A 231 21.54 0.33 5.90
C SER A 231 20.98 -0.66 4.89
N VAL A 232 20.14 -1.57 5.38
CA VAL A 232 19.43 -2.57 4.58
C VAL A 232 17.94 -2.38 4.78
N VAL A 233 17.20 -2.21 3.68
CA VAL A 233 15.74 -2.05 3.70
C VAL A 233 15.09 -3.33 3.16
N PRO A 234 14.62 -4.24 4.02
CA PRO A 234 13.83 -5.39 3.57
C PRO A 234 12.46 -4.93 3.06
N THR A 235 11.92 -5.66 2.10
CA THR A 235 10.58 -5.44 1.54
C THR A 235 9.85 -6.76 1.39
N VAL A 236 8.52 -6.71 1.37
CA VAL A 236 7.69 -7.86 0.99
C VAL A 236 7.21 -7.64 -0.44
N SER A 237 7.44 -8.64 -1.29
CA SER A 237 7.09 -8.58 -2.69
C SER A 237 6.16 -9.72 -3.08
N LEU A 238 5.36 -9.49 -4.12
CA LEU A 238 4.47 -10.45 -4.75
C LEU A 238 5.03 -10.85 -6.11
N GLN A 239 4.91 -12.12 -6.46
CA GLN A 239 5.18 -12.58 -7.82
C GLN A 239 3.90 -12.46 -8.66
N ARG A 240 3.99 -11.76 -9.79
CA ARG A 240 2.91 -11.69 -10.78
C ARG A 240 2.75 -13.05 -11.47
N PRO A 241 1.58 -13.70 -11.42
CA PRO A 241 1.44 -15.10 -11.86
C PRO A 241 1.74 -15.33 -13.35
N HIS A 242 1.46 -14.35 -14.21
CA HIS A 242 1.60 -14.50 -15.67
C HIS A 242 2.95 -14.03 -16.23
N THR A 243 3.75 -13.26 -15.48
CA THR A 243 5.07 -12.79 -15.94
C THR A 243 6.23 -13.31 -15.10
N GLY A 244 5.96 -13.78 -13.87
CA GLY A 244 6.99 -14.16 -12.91
C GLY A 244 7.75 -12.97 -12.31
N VAL A 245 7.39 -11.72 -12.67
CA VAL A 245 8.01 -10.49 -12.15
C VAL A 245 7.64 -10.31 -10.68
N TRP A 246 8.62 -9.89 -9.88
CA TRP A 246 8.43 -9.59 -8.46
C TRP A 246 8.26 -8.09 -8.24
N VAL A 247 7.15 -7.71 -7.61
CA VAL A 247 6.76 -6.32 -7.32
C VAL A 247 6.55 -6.12 -5.84
N ILE A 248 6.85 -4.92 -5.31
CA ILE A 248 6.59 -4.62 -3.90
C ILE A 248 5.08 -4.71 -3.65
N ALA A 249 4.68 -5.48 -2.63
CA ALA A 249 3.27 -5.76 -2.36
C ALA A 249 2.44 -4.48 -2.17
N ALA A 250 2.99 -3.50 -1.45
CA ALA A 250 2.36 -2.21 -1.24
C ALA A 250 2.06 -1.47 -2.56
N HIS A 251 2.99 -1.46 -3.50
CA HIS A 251 2.82 -0.77 -4.79
C HIS A 251 1.82 -1.50 -5.69
N GLU A 252 1.81 -2.83 -5.69
CA GLU A 252 0.85 -3.61 -6.47
C GLU A 252 -0.58 -3.41 -5.94
N LEU A 253 -0.76 -3.44 -4.61
CA LEU A 253 -2.05 -3.16 -3.98
C LEU A 253 -2.51 -1.72 -4.22
N GLU A 254 -1.62 -0.73 -4.11
CA GLU A 254 -1.91 0.68 -4.42
C GLU A 254 -2.40 0.84 -5.86
N LEU A 255 -1.66 0.29 -6.82
CA LEU A 255 -1.98 0.36 -8.25
C LEU A 255 -3.37 -0.20 -8.53
N LEU A 256 -3.67 -1.39 -8.00
CA LEU A 256 -4.91 -2.10 -8.29
C LEU A 256 -6.10 -1.46 -7.57
N GLU A 257 -5.96 -1.08 -6.31
CA GLU A 257 -6.99 -0.36 -5.56
C GLU A 257 -7.33 0.97 -6.24
N GLN A 258 -6.31 1.77 -6.53
CA GLN A 258 -6.49 3.07 -7.14
C GLN A 258 -7.17 2.94 -8.50
N TRP A 259 -6.72 2.02 -9.36
CA TRP A 259 -7.33 1.83 -10.68
C TRP A 259 -8.80 1.39 -10.59
N VAL A 260 -9.13 0.47 -9.68
CA VAL A 260 -10.53 0.03 -9.49
C VAL A 260 -11.40 1.20 -9.07
N ARG A 261 -10.96 1.97 -8.07
CA ARG A 261 -11.72 3.06 -7.46
C ARG A 261 -11.84 4.30 -8.35
N THR A 262 -10.79 4.68 -9.06
CA THR A 262 -10.73 5.94 -9.81
C THR A 262 -10.98 5.78 -11.31
N VAL A 263 -10.88 4.57 -11.85
CA VAL A 263 -11.04 4.33 -13.30
C VAL A 263 -12.14 3.30 -13.59
N ALA A 264 -12.01 2.09 -13.05
CA ALA A 264 -12.84 0.98 -13.49
C ALA A 264 -14.32 1.13 -13.09
N ILE A 265 -14.59 1.38 -11.81
CA ILE A 265 -15.96 1.58 -11.31
C ILE A 265 -16.62 2.80 -12.00
N PRO A 266 -15.98 3.99 -12.05
CA PRO A 266 -16.51 5.13 -12.81
C PRO A 266 -16.86 4.80 -14.26
N ILE A 267 -15.98 4.10 -14.99
CA ILE A 267 -16.24 3.71 -16.38
C ILE A 267 -17.43 2.75 -16.48
N ILE A 268 -17.59 1.78 -15.57
CA ILE A 268 -18.73 0.86 -15.59
C ILE A 268 -20.05 1.62 -15.37
N VAL A 269 -20.09 2.54 -14.40
CA VAL A 269 -21.29 3.27 -14.00
C VAL A 269 -21.66 4.38 -14.98
N THR A 270 -20.71 5.24 -15.33
CA THR A 270 -20.97 6.48 -16.10
C THR A 270 -20.50 6.38 -17.54
N GLY A 271 -19.52 5.53 -17.82
CA GLY A 271 -18.77 5.54 -19.08
C GLY A 271 -17.63 6.54 -19.14
N SER A 272 -17.30 7.21 -18.04
CA SER A 272 -16.11 8.08 -17.92
C SER A 272 -15.42 7.85 -16.57
N TYR A 273 -14.11 8.13 -16.52
CA TYR A 273 -13.37 8.21 -15.26
C TYR A 273 -13.19 9.66 -14.77
N GLU A 274 -13.67 10.64 -15.54
CA GLU A 274 -13.64 12.07 -15.20
C GLU A 274 -14.75 12.41 -14.20
N VAL A 275 -14.69 11.80 -13.03
CA VAL A 275 -15.62 12.01 -11.92
C VAL A 275 -14.84 12.16 -10.62
N SER A 276 -15.46 12.71 -9.59
CA SER A 276 -14.89 12.75 -8.25
C SER A 276 -14.61 11.32 -7.76
N PRO A 277 -13.34 10.97 -7.45
CA PRO A 277 -12.99 9.64 -6.96
C PRO A 277 -13.78 9.24 -5.71
N LEU A 278 -14.25 8.00 -5.63
CA LEU A 278 -14.84 7.49 -4.39
C LEU A 278 -13.81 7.58 -3.25
N PRO A 279 -14.24 7.87 -2.00
CA PRO A 279 -13.34 7.86 -0.86
C PRO A 279 -12.87 6.42 -0.58
N PRO A 280 -11.57 6.20 -0.33
CA PRO A 280 -11.06 4.88 0.02
C PRO A 280 -11.46 4.47 1.45
N GLN A 281 -11.63 5.42 2.37
CA GLN A 281 -11.82 5.12 3.79
C GLN A 281 -13.24 5.46 4.23
N LEU A 282 -13.98 4.45 4.65
CA LEU A 282 -15.27 4.58 5.30
C LEU A 282 -15.37 3.58 6.45
N ASP A 283 -15.89 4.00 7.60
CA ASP A 283 -16.11 3.09 8.71
C ASP A 283 -17.36 2.22 8.48
N ILE A 284 -17.11 1.03 7.94
CA ILE A 284 -18.12 0.00 7.68
C ILE A 284 -18.44 -0.88 8.91
N SER A 285 -17.80 -0.64 10.06
CA SER A 285 -18.12 -1.37 11.30
C SER A 285 -19.37 -0.82 11.99
N VAL A 286 -19.77 0.41 11.63
CA VAL A 286 -20.96 1.09 12.13
C VAL A 286 -22.06 1.01 11.06
N GLY A 287 -23.23 0.49 11.42
CA GLY A 287 -24.40 0.53 10.55
C GLY A 287 -24.87 1.96 10.32
N ARG A 288 -25.00 2.38 9.04
CA ARG A 288 -25.42 3.73 8.65
C ARG A 288 -26.78 3.69 7.96
N ALA A 289 -27.67 4.60 8.32
CA ALA A 289 -28.99 4.72 7.70
C ALA A 289 -28.92 5.38 6.31
N ASP A 290 -27.99 6.33 6.13
CA ASP A 290 -27.76 7.02 4.87
C ASP A 290 -26.27 6.93 4.50
N LEU A 291 -25.94 5.96 3.65
CA LEU A 291 -24.57 5.75 3.19
C LEU A 291 -24.08 6.89 2.29
N ARG A 292 -24.98 7.62 1.61
CA ARG A 292 -24.63 8.70 0.69
C ARG A 292 -24.16 9.92 1.46
N ALA A 293 -24.83 10.27 2.55
CA ALA A 293 -24.43 11.37 3.42
C ALA A 293 -23.01 11.17 4.00
N GLU A 294 -22.65 9.92 4.31
CA GLU A 294 -21.33 9.58 4.87
C GLU A 294 -20.17 9.74 3.87
N LEU A 295 -20.45 9.76 2.55
CA LEU A 295 -19.40 10.00 1.55
C LEU A 295 -18.76 11.38 1.71
N ALA A 296 -19.52 12.37 2.21
CA ALA A 296 -19.02 13.73 2.41
C ALA A 296 -17.99 13.82 3.54
N THR A 297 -18.07 12.94 4.54
CA THR A 297 -17.20 12.91 5.72
C THR A 297 -16.15 11.80 5.68
N ALA A 298 -16.22 10.94 4.66
CA ALA A 298 -15.32 9.81 4.47
C ALA A 298 -13.85 10.23 4.29
N GLY A 299 -12.93 9.37 4.76
CA GLY A 299 -11.50 9.62 4.66
C GLY A 299 -11.00 9.48 3.22
N ARG A 300 -10.13 10.40 2.82
CA ARG A 300 -9.67 10.52 1.42
C ARG A 300 -8.30 9.93 1.16
N THR A 301 -7.57 9.64 2.22
CA THR A 301 -6.20 9.14 2.14
C THR A 301 -6.22 7.62 2.06
N PRO A 302 -5.76 6.98 0.96
CA PRO A 302 -5.73 5.52 0.85
C PRO A 302 -4.80 4.87 1.88
N ALA A 303 -5.07 3.61 2.23
CA ALA A 303 -4.30 2.84 3.20
C ALA A 303 -2.79 2.82 2.93
N VAL A 304 -2.37 2.71 1.68
CA VAL A 304 -0.94 2.71 1.32
C VAL A 304 -0.27 4.04 1.67
N VAL A 305 -0.95 5.16 1.43
CA VAL A 305 -0.46 6.50 1.76
C VAL A 305 -0.41 6.68 3.28
N ARG A 306 -1.45 6.25 4.00
CA ARG A 306 -1.47 6.28 5.49
C ARG A 306 -0.35 5.42 6.08
N ALA A 307 -0.13 4.23 5.54
CA ALA A 307 0.94 3.34 5.98
C ALA A 307 2.32 3.93 5.71
N ARG A 308 2.54 4.57 4.56
CA ARG A 308 3.78 5.29 4.25
C ARG A 308 4.02 6.42 5.23
N ALA A 309 3.00 7.22 5.53
CA ALA A 309 3.10 8.30 6.53
C ALA A 309 3.49 7.76 7.91
N ARG A 310 2.84 6.68 8.36
CA ARG A 310 3.16 5.99 9.62
C ARG A 310 4.59 5.45 9.66
N MET A 311 5.04 4.77 8.59
CA MET A 311 6.42 4.28 8.50
C MET A 311 7.43 5.44 8.54
N SER A 312 7.18 6.53 7.81
CA SER A 312 8.00 7.73 7.88
C SER A 312 8.03 8.33 9.29
N ALA A 313 6.90 8.33 9.99
CA ALA A 313 6.83 8.81 11.37
C ALA A 313 7.64 7.93 12.33
N VAL A 314 7.59 6.60 12.21
CA VAL A 314 8.43 5.67 13.01
C VAL A 314 9.92 5.97 12.81
N VAL A 315 10.36 6.07 11.55
CA VAL A 315 11.76 6.42 11.22
C VAL A 315 12.13 7.80 11.77
N ALA A 316 11.22 8.77 11.63
CA ALA A 316 11.41 10.12 12.14
C ALA A 316 11.52 10.16 13.68
N ARG A 317 10.69 9.40 14.43
CA ARG A 317 10.79 9.30 15.90
C ARG A 317 12.17 8.79 16.30
N ALA A 318 12.63 7.70 15.70
CA ALA A 318 13.95 7.13 16.01
C ALA A 318 15.08 8.11 15.68
N GLY A 319 15.08 8.70 14.48
CA GLY A 319 16.11 9.63 14.05
C GLY A 319 16.14 10.94 14.86
N LEU A 320 14.97 11.46 15.27
CA LEU A 320 14.89 12.63 16.13
C LEU A 320 15.50 12.37 17.52
N VAL A 321 15.26 11.19 18.11
CA VAL A 321 15.89 10.84 19.39
C VAL A 321 17.42 10.75 19.23
N GLU A 322 17.89 10.07 18.17
CA GLU A 322 19.33 9.92 17.91
C GLU A 322 20.05 11.27 17.72
N VAL A 323 19.42 12.22 17.02
CA VAL A 323 20.03 13.53 16.75
C VAL A 323 19.93 14.47 17.96
N LEU A 324 18.83 14.42 18.71
CA LEU A 324 18.57 15.37 19.80
C LEU A 324 19.11 14.91 21.17
N ALA A 325 19.40 13.62 21.36
CA ALA A 325 19.92 13.07 22.60
C ALA A 325 21.39 12.66 22.48
N PRO A 326 22.33 13.29 23.20
CA PRO A 326 23.76 12.91 23.17
C PRO A 326 24.03 11.48 23.69
N SER A 327 23.13 10.95 24.53
CA SER A 327 23.21 9.58 25.06
C SER A 327 21.86 8.88 24.87
N PRO A 328 21.82 7.75 24.15
CA PRO A 328 20.57 7.04 23.86
C PRO A 328 19.89 6.46 25.12
N ASP A 329 20.64 6.21 26.19
CA ASP A 329 20.15 5.61 27.43
C ASP A 329 19.93 6.65 28.55
N GLY A 330 20.02 7.95 28.23
CA GLY A 330 19.85 9.04 29.19
C GLY A 330 18.39 9.41 29.47
N SER A 331 18.16 10.10 30.59
CA SER A 331 16.84 10.65 30.95
C SER A 331 16.32 11.71 29.95
N GLU A 332 17.23 12.32 29.19
CA GLU A 332 16.92 13.23 28.07
C GLU A 332 16.31 12.46 26.89
N ALA A 333 16.91 11.34 26.48
CA ALA A 333 16.36 10.48 25.43
C ALA A 333 14.96 9.98 25.80
N GLU A 334 14.75 9.60 27.06
CA GLU A 334 13.43 9.18 27.54
C GLU A 334 12.39 10.30 27.53
N THR A 335 12.82 11.52 27.87
CA THR A 335 11.96 12.71 27.77
C THR A 335 11.57 12.98 26.32
N LEU A 336 12.50 12.84 25.39
CA LEU A 336 12.25 13.00 23.94
C LEU A 336 11.32 11.91 23.40
N ARG A 337 11.54 10.63 23.75
CA ARG A 337 10.64 9.52 23.36
C ARG A 337 9.22 9.79 23.83
N THR A 338 9.04 10.09 25.11
CA THR A 338 7.73 10.39 25.70
C THR A 338 7.03 11.55 24.98
N TRP A 339 7.77 12.60 24.62
CA TRP A 339 7.22 13.73 23.86
C TRP A 339 6.86 13.33 22.43
N LEU A 340 7.73 12.63 21.71
CA LEU A 340 7.48 12.20 20.32
C LEU A 340 6.33 11.18 20.22
N ASP A 341 6.12 10.37 21.25
CA ASP A 341 5.01 9.43 21.36
C ASP A 341 3.67 10.13 21.63
N SER A 342 3.69 11.34 22.19
CA SER A 342 2.48 12.17 22.36
C SER A 342 2.04 12.89 21.08
N LEU A 343 2.91 12.96 20.07
CA LEU A 343 2.64 13.61 18.79
C LEU A 343 2.02 12.60 17.82
N ASP A 344 1.09 13.08 16.98
CA ASP A 344 0.62 12.31 15.83
C ASP A 344 1.73 12.14 14.77
N ASP A 345 1.48 11.24 13.82
CA ASP A 345 2.47 10.89 12.79
C ASP A 345 2.84 12.07 11.89
N GLU A 346 1.91 12.98 11.59
CA GLU A 346 2.16 14.15 10.74
C GLU A 346 3.06 15.15 11.46
N ALA A 347 2.76 15.46 12.71
CA ALA A 347 3.52 16.36 13.57
C ALA A 347 4.97 15.88 13.77
N VAL A 348 5.21 14.58 13.89
CA VAL A 348 6.56 14.02 13.98
C VAL A 348 7.31 14.19 12.65
N VAL A 349 6.68 13.83 11.53
CA VAL A 349 7.30 13.94 10.21
C VAL A 349 7.65 15.40 9.90
N GLU A 350 6.77 16.35 10.21
CA GLU A 350 7.02 17.78 10.04
C GLU A 350 8.30 18.23 10.76
N ARG A 351 8.48 17.78 12.02
CA ARG A 351 9.68 18.12 12.82
C ARG A 351 10.95 17.53 12.24
N ALA A 352 10.90 16.28 11.79
CA ALA A 352 12.03 15.64 11.11
C ALA A 352 12.37 16.33 9.78
N VAL A 353 11.37 16.74 9.00
CA VAL A 353 11.56 17.51 7.76
C VAL A 353 12.17 18.88 8.06
N ARG A 354 11.69 19.59 9.08
CA ARG A 354 12.26 20.87 9.52
C ARG A 354 13.74 20.73 9.88
N LEU A 355 14.11 19.68 10.63
CA LEU A 355 15.50 19.39 11.00
C LEU A 355 16.35 19.03 9.76
N GLY A 356 15.82 18.17 8.89
CA GLY A 356 16.50 17.77 7.65
C GLY A 356 16.75 18.94 6.70
N GLY A 357 15.83 19.90 6.61
CA GLY A 357 15.93 21.08 5.75
C GLY A 357 17.02 22.08 6.14
N VAL A 358 17.55 22.00 7.37
CA VAL A 358 18.66 22.84 7.86
C VAL A 358 19.97 22.07 8.03
N ARG A 359 20.04 20.80 7.62
CA ARG A 359 21.19 19.91 7.86
C ARG A 359 22.52 20.48 7.37
N ASP A 360 22.53 21.16 6.23
CA ASP A 360 23.75 21.75 5.63
C ASP A 360 24.07 23.16 6.16
N ARG A 361 23.33 23.64 7.17
CA ARG A 361 23.43 24.99 7.74
C ARG A 361 23.66 24.91 9.25
N PRO A 362 24.92 24.74 9.72
CA PRO A 362 25.22 24.37 11.10
C PRO A 362 24.60 25.27 12.17
N HIS A 363 24.58 26.59 11.95
CA HIS A 363 23.96 27.52 12.89
C HIS A 363 22.44 27.33 12.98
N GLU A 364 21.75 27.20 11.85
CA GLU A 364 20.31 26.96 11.83
C GLU A 364 19.95 25.58 12.40
N LEU A 365 20.79 24.56 12.13
CA LEU A 365 20.64 23.23 12.69
C LEU A 365 20.65 23.26 14.23
N ILE A 366 21.63 23.96 14.83
CA ILE A 366 21.71 24.11 16.28
C ILE A 366 20.46 24.80 16.85
N GLU A 367 19.98 25.86 16.19
CA GLU A 367 18.77 26.57 16.63
C GLU A 367 17.52 25.70 16.54
N VAL A 368 17.36 24.92 15.46
CA VAL A 368 16.26 23.95 15.34
C VAL A 368 16.34 22.88 16.42
N CYS A 369 17.52 22.30 16.67
CA CYS A 369 17.70 21.31 17.74
C CYS A 369 17.33 21.88 19.11
N ARG A 370 17.79 23.10 19.44
CA ARG A 370 17.45 23.79 20.70
C ARG A 370 15.95 24.01 20.84
N ALA A 371 15.29 24.44 19.77
CA ALA A 371 13.84 24.65 19.77
C ALA A 371 13.07 23.34 20.03
N LEU A 372 13.44 22.24 19.36
CA LEU A 372 12.79 20.94 19.55
C LEU A 372 13.02 20.38 20.96
N ILE A 373 14.24 20.52 21.52
CA ILE A 373 14.53 20.14 22.91
C ILE A 373 13.68 20.97 23.88
N ALA A 374 13.53 22.27 23.65
CA ALA A 374 12.70 23.13 24.48
C ALA A 374 11.20 22.74 24.41
N GLU A 375 10.69 22.35 23.24
CA GLU A 375 9.34 21.78 23.09
C GLU A 375 9.15 20.53 23.96
N ALA A 376 10.10 19.59 23.91
CA ALA A 376 10.06 18.35 24.69
C ALA A 376 10.09 18.61 26.21
N LEU A 377 10.94 19.52 26.68
CA LEU A 377 11.01 19.91 28.09
C LEU A 377 9.73 20.60 28.56
N SER A 378 9.14 21.45 27.72
CA SER A 378 7.85 22.10 27.99
C SER A 378 6.71 21.08 28.12
N HIS A 379 6.68 20.07 27.25
CA HIS A 379 5.73 18.95 27.33
C HIS A 379 5.86 18.20 28.67
N LYS A 380 7.08 17.83 29.07
CA LYS A 380 7.34 17.17 30.36
C LYS A 380 6.85 17.99 31.55
N LYS A 381 7.09 19.31 31.55
CA LYS A 381 6.63 20.20 32.63
C LYS A 381 5.10 20.21 32.74
N LYS A 382 4.40 20.34 31.60
CA LYS A 382 2.92 20.31 31.56
C LYS A 382 2.35 18.99 32.05
N ALA A 383 2.94 17.86 31.67
CA ALA A 383 2.51 16.54 32.14
C ALA A 383 2.64 16.40 33.67
N SER A 384 3.73 16.91 34.26
CA SER A 384 3.92 16.93 35.72
C SER A 384 2.90 17.81 36.45
N GLU A 385 2.50 18.95 35.88
CA GLU A 385 1.50 19.85 36.46
C GLU A 385 0.10 19.21 36.49
N ILE A 386 -0.31 18.52 35.42
CA ILE A 386 -1.60 17.82 35.34
C ILE A 386 -1.68 16.70 36.39
N SER A 387 -0.60 15.92 36.55
CA SER A 387 -0.54 14.84 37.54
C SER A 387 -0.68 15.33 38.98
N LEU A 388 -0.25 16.56 39.30
CA LEU A 388 -0.39 17.15 40.63
C LEU A 388 -1.83 17.63 40.90
N THR A 389 -2.53 18.12 39.87
CA THR A 389 -3.90 18.63 40.03
C THR A 389 -4.94 17.52 40.18
N ASP A 390 -4.74 16.37 39.55
CA ASP A 390 -5.69 15.24 39.65
C ASP A 390 -5.54 14.42 40.93
N GLY A 391 -4.34 14.39 41.52
CA GLY A 391 -4.09 13.72 42.81
C GLY A 391 -4.70 14.45 44.03
N GLY A 392 -5.08 15.72 43.90
CA GLY A 392 -5.57 16.55 45.00
C GLY A 392 -7.09 16.54 45.24
N LYS A 393 -7.88 15.89 44.39
CA LYS A 393 -9.35 15.86 44.50
C LYS A 393 -9.91 14.53 45.05
N GLY A 394 -9.04 13.65 45.55
CA GLY A 394 -9.40 12.30 46.02
C GLY A 394 -9.26 12.06 47.53
N GLN A 395 -9.17 13.10 48.37
CA GLN A 395 -9.16 12.96 49.83
C GLN A 395 -10.34 13.66 50.49
#